data_AF-A0AAV4EC30-F1
#
_entry.id   AF-A0AAV4EC30-F1
#
_cell.length_a   1.000
_cell.length_b   1.000
_cell.length_c   1.000
_cell.angle_alpha   90.00
_cell.angle_beta   90.00
_cell.angle_gamma   90.00
#
_symmetry.space_group_name_H-M   'P 1'
#
loop_
_entity.id
_entity.type
_entity.pdbx_description
1 polymer ?
#
loop_
_entity_poly.entity_id
_entity_poly.type
_entity_poly.pdbx_seq_one_letter_code
_entity_poly.pdbx_strand_id
1 'polypeptide(L)'
;MADGLTDTVSHSFAVESTLPMGVISSYVTVVGAQEKVKTRRWLGHVLRMSKSRHPLIALTCNPQGARKKGRSQVKWRRSVESERVESVKTWNELSWLAQDRLEWRKFVGALCSQGDYR
;
A
#
# COMPACT_ATOMS: atom_id res chain seq x y z
N MET A 1 -57.97 -35.73 19.60
CA MET A 1 -57.39 -34.55 20.28
C MET A 1 -55.89 -34.61 20.00
N ALA A 2 -55.36 -33.59 19.31
CA ALA A 2 -54.04 -33.65 18.67
C ALA A 2 -52.95 -33.19 19.64
N ASP A 3 -51.97 -34.05 19.87
CA ASP A 3 -50.68 -33.70 20.46
C ASP A 3 -49.69 -33.37 19.34
N GLY A 4 -48.88 -32.33 19.57
CA GLY A 4 -48.22 -31.54 18.54
C GLY A 4 -46.88 -32.07 18.03
N LEU A 5 -46.27 -31.29 17.15
CA LEU A 5 -44.84 -30.97 17.21
C LEU A 5 -44.55 -29.75 16.33
N THR A 6 -43.73 -28.86 16.86
CA THR A 6 -43.21 -27.65 16.24
C THR A 6 -42.11 -28.00 15.23
N ASP A 7 -42.31 -27.75 13.95
CA ASP A 7 -41.21 -27.77 12.97
C ASP A 7 -40.74 -26.35 12.68
N THR A 8 -39.84 -25.92 13.55
CA THR A 8 -38.82 -24.91 13.28
C THR A 8 -37.90 -25.40 12.16
N VAL A 9 -38.16 -25.00 10.92
CA VAL A 9 -37.17 -25.13 9.84
C VAL A 9 -36.18 -23.97 9.96
N SER A 10 -35.17 -24.17 10.80
CA SER A 10 -33.90 -23.46 10.71
C SER A 10 -33.27 -23.77 9.36
N HIS A 11 -33.47 -22.89 8.38
CA HIS A 11 -32.69 -22.93 7.15
C HIS A 11 -31.30 -22.38 7.47
N SER A 12 -30.40 -23.30 7.85
CA SER A 12 -28.99 -23.05 8.07
C SER A 12 -28.37 -22.40 6.83
N PHE A 13 -28.18 -21.08 6.85
CA PHE A 13 -27.40 -20.37 5.85
C PHE A 13 -25.90 -20.61 6.14
N ALA A 14 -25.41 -21.76 5.70
CA ALA A 14 -23.98 -22.08 5.75
C ALA A 14 -23.24 -21.30 4.66
N VAL A 15 -22.87 -20.05 4.94
CA VAL A 15 -21.78 -19.34 4.23
C VAL A 15 -20.96 -18.57 5.25
N GLU A 16 -20.38 -19.30 6.21
CA GLU A 16 -19.26 -18.78 6.98
C GLU A 16 -17.99 -19.23 6.25
N SER A 17 -17.63 -18.48 5.20
CA SER A 17 -16.38 -18.67 4.47
C SER A 17 -15.20 -18.21 5.34
N THR A 18 -14.90 -18.99 6.37
CA THR A 18 -13.70 -18.85 7.18
C THR A 18 -12.54 -19.39 6.38
N LEU A 19 -11.97 -18.54 5.53
CA LEU A 19 -10.70 -18.84 4.86
C LEU A 19 -9.64 -19.10 5.94
N PRO A 20 -8.81 -20.15 5.81
CA PRO A 20 -7.79 -20.46 6.81
C PRO A 20 -6.86 -19.25 6.96
N MET A 21 -6.51 -18.90 8.19
CA MET A 21 -5.72 -17.70 8.51
C MET A 21 -4.42 -17.57 7.69
N GLY A 22 -3.86 -18.69 7.22
CA GLY A 22 -2.70 -18.71 6.30
C GLY A 22 -2.98 -18.19 4.88
N VAL A 23 -4.21 -18.33 4.37
CA VAL A 23 -4.63 -17.77 3.07
C VAL A 23 -4.91 -16.28 3.20
N ILE A 24 -5.51 -15.82 4.30
CA ILE A 24 -5.74 -14.38 4.54
C ILE A 24 -4.39 -13.66 4.71
N SER A 25 -3.46 -14.25 5.47
CA SER A 25 -2.11 -13.69 5.68
C SER A 25 -1.33 -13.55 4.37
N SER A 26 -1.29 -14.59 3.54
CA SER A 26 -0.62 -14.54 2.23
C SER A 26 -1.28 -13.58 1.24
N TYR A 27 -2.60 -13.43 1.27
CA TYR A 27 -3.29 -12.47 0.40
C TYR A 27 -3.01 -11.03 0.81
N VAL A 28 -3.02 -10.72 2.11
CA VAL A 28 -2.73 -9.39 2.64
C VAL A 28 -1.27 -8.97 2.37
N THR A 29 -0.31 -9.89 2.48
CA THR A 29 1.10 -9.60 2.18
C THR A 29 1.35 -9.35 0.69
N VAL A 30 0.76 -10.16 -0.20
CA VAL A 30 0.89 -9.98 -1.66
C VAL A 30 0.25 -8.67 -2.12
N VAL A 31 -0.94 -8.33 -1.62
CA VAL A 31 -1.60 -7.06 -1.94
C VAL A 31 -0.77 -5.88 -1.44
N GLY A 32 -0.22 -5.96 -0.22
CA GLY A 32 0.67 -4.94 0.32
C GLY A 32 1.94 -4.74 -0.52
N ALA A 33 2.57 -5.83 -0.97
CA ALA A 33 3.75 -5.77 -1.84
C ALA A 33 3.44 -5.13 -3.20
N GLN A 34 2.29 -5.45 -3.80
CA GLN A 34 1.86 -4.86 -5.09
C GLN A 34 1.57 -3.36 -4.98
N GLU A 35 0.95 -2.90 -3.89
CA GLU A 35 0.74 -1.46 -3.65
C GLU A 35 2.07 -0.72 -3.52
N LYS A 36 3.03 -1.25 -2.75
CA LYS A 36 4.38 -0.66 -2.62
C LYS A 36 5.09 -0.55 -3.98
N VAL A 37 5.03 -1.59 -4.81
CA VAL A 37 5.64 -1.58 -6.15
C VAL A 37 5.04 -0.51 -7.05
N LYS A 38 3.72 -0.34 -7.03
CA LYS A 38 3.03 0.72 -7.81
C LYS A 38 3.44 2.10 -7.32
N THR A 39 3.47 2.31 -6.00
CA THR A 39 3.89 3.56 -5.38
C THR A 39 5.34 3.91 -5.74
N ARG A 40 6.26 2.94 -5.69
CA ARG A 40 7.66 3.16 -6.12
C ARG A 40 7.77 3.42 -7.62
N ARG A 41 7.08 2.68 -8.50
CA ARG A 41 7.12 2.96 -9.94
C ARG A 41 6.70 4.40 -10.25
N TRP A 42 5.64 4.87 -9.62
CA TRP A 42 5.19 6.26 -9.72
C TRP A 42 6.23 7.23 -9.13
N LEU A 43 6.80 6.91 -7.96
CA LEU A 43 7.78 7.77 -7.31
C LEU A 43 9.02 7.97 -8.17
N GLY A 44 9.55 6.90 -8.76
CA GLY A 44 10.67 6.98 -9.69
C GLY A 44 10.34 7.74 -10.96
N HIS A 45 9.08 7.72 -11.41
CA HIS A 45 8.64 8.57 -12.51
C HIS A 45 8.68 10.05 -12.12
N VAL A 46 8.16 10.42 -10.94
CA VAL A 46 8.15 11.80 -10.45
C VAL A 46 9.56 12.32 -10.15
N LEU A 47 10.43 11.51 -9.54
CA LEU A 47 11.81 11.91 -9.22
C LEU A 47 12.66 12.16 -10.48
N ARG A 48 12.35 11.50 -11.60
CA ARG A 48 12.99 11.75 -12.91
C ARG A 48 12.43 12.98 -13.64
N MET A 49 11.33 13.57 -13.17
CA MET A 49 10.79 14.78 -13.78
C MET A 49 11.71 15.98 -13.52
N SER A 50 11.63 16.98 -14.40
CA SER A 50 12.31 18.26 -14.14
C SER A 50 11.76 18.91 -12.87
N LYS A 51 12.63 19.66 -12.17
CA LYS A 51 12.31 20.29 -10.88
C LYS A 51 11.13 21.28 -10.92
N SER A 52 10.79 21.77 -12.11
CA SER A 52 9.67 22.67 -12.37
C SER A 52 8.30 21.98 -12.44
N ARG A 53 8.23 20.64 -12.44
CA ARG A 53 6.95 19.94 -12.62
C ARG A 53 6.17 19.88 -11.31
N HIS A 54 4.88 20.23 -11.40
CA HIS A 54 3.93 20.23 -10.28
C HIS A 54 3.94 18.95 -9.41
N PRO A 55 4.07 17.72 -9.95
CA PRO A 55 4.13 16.52 -9.13
C PRO A 55 5.36 16.44 -8.21
N LEU A 56 6.52 16.90 -8.68
CA LEU A 56 7.74 16.93 -7.85
C LEU A 56 7.64 18.01 -6.78
N ILE A 57 7.13 19.19 -7.16
CA ILE A 57 6.85 20.28 -6.22
C ILE A 57 5.89 19.76 -5.14
N ALA A 58 4.78 19.14 -5.52
CA ALA A 58 3.79 18.57 -4.60
C ALA A 58 4.35 17.43 -3.73
N LEU A 59 5.36 16.68 -4.17
CA LEU A 59 6.08 15.70 -3.36
C LEU A 59 6.90 16.39 -2.25
N THR A 60 7.70 17.38 -2.63
CA THR A 60 8.59 18.13 -1.73
C THR A 60 7.90 19.18 -0.86
N CYS A 61 6.69 19.62 -1.24
CA CYS A 61 5.94 20.61 -0.49
C CYS A 61 5.66 20.09 0.92
N ASN A 62 6.17 20.80 1.94
CA ASN A 62 5.69 20.70 3.31
C ASN A 62 4.52 21.69 3.44
N PRO A 63 3.25 21.25 3.55
CA PRO A 63 2.15 22.18 3.75
C PRO A 63 2.27 22.78 5.16
N GLN A 64 2.91 23.93 5.27
CA GLN A 64 2.94 24.71 6.51
C GLN A 64 1.52 25.24 6.77
N GLY A 65 0.78 24.59 7.67
CA GLY A 65 -0.54 25.03 8.11
C GLY A 65 -1.47 23.90 8.53
N ALA A 66 -2.30 24.16 9.54
CA ALA A 66 -3.38 23.27 9.94
C ALA A 66 -4.53 23.37 8.92
N ARG A 67 -4.82 22.27 8.19
CA ARG A 67 -6.01 22.20 7.32
C ARG A 67 -7.27 22.00 8.15
N LYS A 68 -8.41 22.56 7.68
CA LYS A 68 -9.73 22.35 8.30
C LYS A 68 -9.99 20.85 8.50
N LYS A 69 -10.39 20.46 9.72
CA LYS A 69 -10.78 19.10 10.10
C LYS A 69 -11.86 18.59 9.12
N GLY A 70 -11.60 17.44 8.48
CA GLY A 70 -12.58 16.79 7.59
C GLY A 70 -11.96 16.07 6.38
N ARG A 71 -10.89 16.62 5.78
CA ARG A 71 -10.19 15.95 4.66
C ARG A 71 -8.97 15.21 5.17
N SER A 72 -8.94 13.88 4.99
CA SER A 72 -7.80 13.06 5.38
C SER A 72 -6.51 13.60 4.74
N GLN A 73 -5.43 13.70 5.52
CA GLN A 73 -4.10 13.87 4.97
C GLN A 73 -3.85 12.68 4.04
N VAL A 74 -3.65 13.00 2.76
CA VAL A 74 -3.66 12.08 1.61
C VAL A 74 -3.00 10.73 1.95
N LYS A 75 -3.79 9.64 1.85
CA LYS A 75 -3.33 8.24 2.06
C LYS A 75 -2.03 7.95 1.31
N TRP A 76 -1.93 8.46 0.09
CA TRP A 76 -0.78 8.30 -0.79
C TRP A 76 0.53 8.88 -0.20
N ARG A 77 0.51 10.10 0.34
CA ARG A 77 1.72 10.70 0.94
C ARG A 77 2.22 9.90 2.15
N ARG A 78 1.30 9.39 2.98
CA ARG A 78 1.66 8.53 4.11
C ARG A 78 2.32 7.24 3.64
N SER A 79 1.77 6.59 2.62
CA SER A 79 2.37 5.39 2.02
C SER A 79 3.79 5.65 1.52
N VAL A 80 3.99 6.76 0.80
CA VAL A 80 5.30 7.09 0.23
C VAL A 80 6.31 7.44 1.31
N GLU A 81 5.90 8.21 2.33
CA GLU A 81 6.79 8.54 3.44
C GLU A 81 7.10 7.30 4.29
N SER A 82 6.11 6.44 4.58
CA SER A 82 6.34 5.20 5.32
C SER A 82 7.27 4.26 4.55
N GLU A 83 7.08 4.12 3.24
CA GLU A 83 7.97 3.34 2.38
C GLU A 83 9.37 3.96 2.35
N ARG A 84 9.48 5.29 2.24
CA ARG A 84 10.77 6.01 2.26
C ARG A 84 11.53 5.75 3.57
N VAL A 85 10.83 5.83 4.71
CA VAL A 85 11.37 5.50 6.03
C VAL A 85 11.79 4.02 6.11
N GLU A 86 10.97 3.10 5.61
CA GLU A 86 11.30 1.66 5.54
C GLU A 86 12.56 1.39 4.71
N SER A 87 12.78 2.16 3.64
CA SER A 87 13.99 2.05 2.81
C SER A 87 15.23 2.72 3.39
N VAL A 88 15.14 3.43 4.53
CA VAL A 88 16.24 4.17 5.19
C VAL A 88 17.05 5.04 4.20
N LYS A 89 16.36 5.69 3.25
CA LYS A 89 16.98 6.54 2.23
C LYS A 89 16.49 7.98 2.33
N THR A 90 17.41 8.91 2.09
CA THR A 90 17.05 10.32 1.97
C THR A 90 16.34 10.61 0.64
N TRP A 91 15.60 11.71 0.54
CA TRP A 91 14.97 12.13 -0.73
C TRP A 91 16.01 12.36 -1.84
N ASN A 92 17.20 12.84 -1.48
CA ASN A 92 18.30 13.05 -2.42
C ASN A 92 18.86 11.72 -2.95
N GLU A 93 19.07 10.72 -2.08
CA GLU A 93 19.51 9.39 -2.49
C GLU A 93 18.47 8.71 -3.39
N LEU A 94 17.19 8.80 -3.04
CA LEU A 94 16.12 8.27 -3.88
C LEU A 94 16.07 8.96 -5.25
N SER A 95 16.31 10.28 -5.28
CA SER A 95 16.37 11.06 -6.53
C SER A 95 17.54 10.59 -7.40
N TRP A 96 18.74 10.44 -6.82
CA TRP A 96 19.91 9.90 -7.50
C TRP A 96 19.69 8.48 -8.02
N LEU A 97 19.14 7.60 -7.17
CA LEU A 97 18.85 6.21 -7.51
C LEU A 97 17.76 6.09 -8.59
N ALA A 98 16.77 6.97 -8.60
CA ALA A 98 15.71 6.99 -9.60
C ALA A 98 16.19 7.38 -11.00
N GLN A 99 17.28 8.15 -11.07
CA GLN A 99 17.88 8.59 -12.32
C GLN A 99 18.49 7.41 -13.09
N ASP A 100 19.11 6.46 -12.39
CA ASP A 100 19.54 5.19 -12.95
C ASP A 100 18.36 4.22 -13.06
N ARG A 101 17.94 3.91 -14.29
CA ARG A 101 16.79 3.03 -14.55
C ARG A 101 17.04 1.58 -14.18
N LEU A 102 18.30 1.11 -14.16
CA LEU A 102 18.65 -0.25 -13.80
C LEU A 102 18.64 -0.39 -12.27
N GLU A 103 19.32 0.52 -11.57
CA GLU A 103 19.33 0.55 -10.10
C GLU A 103 17.94 0.79 -9.52
N TRP A 104 17.13 1.66 -10.15
CA TRP A 104 15.73 1.82 -9.77
C TRP A 104 14.92 0.53 -9.92
N ARG A 105 15.13 -0.22 -11.01
CA ARG A 105 14.44 -1.50 -11.23
C ARG A 105 14.84 -2.56 -10.20
N LYS A 106 16.13 -2.63 -9.84
CA LYS A 106 16.61 -3.52 -8.77
C LYS A 106 16.00 -3.15 -7.42
N PHE A 107 16.01 -1.86 -7.09
CA PHE A 107 15.42 -1.34 -5.84
C PHE A 107 13.92 -1.64 -5.73
N VAL A 108 13.16 -1.46 -6.80
CA VAL A 108 11.72 -1.82 -6.83
C VAL A 108 11.52 -3.33 -6.84
N GLY A 109 12.35 -4.08 -7.54
CA GLY A 109 12.29 -5.55 -7.62
C GLY A 109 12.54 -6.21 -6.27
N ALA A 110 13.42 -5.66 -5.44
CA ALA A 110 13.68 -6.15 -4.09
C ALA A 110 12.40 -6.19 -3.22
N LEU A 111 11.45 -5.27 -3.44
CA LEU A 111 10.16 -5.25 -2.74
C LEU A 111 9.23 -6.41 -3.12
N CYS A 112 9.41 -6.99 -4.31
CA CYS A 112 8.67 -8.18 -4.74
C CYS A 112 9.26 -9.48 -4.18
N SER A 113 10.55 -9.47 -3.82
CA SER A 113 11.26 -10.62 -3.22
C SER A 113 11.19 -10.63 -1.70
N GLN A 114 10.82 -9.52 -1.07
CA GLN A 114 10.70 -9.37 0.39
C GLN A 114 9.43 -10.00 0.99
N GLY A 115 8.68 -10.76 0.18
CA GLY A 115 7.54 -11.58 0.62
C GLY A 115 7.96 -12.86 1.36
N ASP A 116 9.26 -13.15 1.41
CA ASP A 116 9.80 -14.31 2.09
C ASP A 116 10.28 -13.94 3.51
N TYR A 117 9.41 -14.26 4.48
CA TYR A 117 9.63 -14.36 5.93
C TYR A 117 9.78 -13.05 6.73
N ARG A 118 8.73 -12.75 7.51
CA ARG A 118 8.87 -12.31 8.91
C ARG A 118 7.66 -12.73 9.73
#